data_AF-A0A7Z0D216-F1
#
_entry.id   AF-A0A7Z0D216-F1
#
_cell.length_a   1.000
_cell.length_b   1.000
_cell.length_c   1.000
_cell.angle_alpha   90.00
_cell.angle_beta   90.00
_cell.angle_gamma   90.00
#
_symmetry.space_group_name_H-M   'P 1'
#
loop_
_entity.id
_entity.type
_entity.pdbx_description
1 polymer ?
#
loop_
_entity_poly.entity_id
_entity_poly.type
_entity_poly.pdbx_seq_one_letter_code
_entity_poly.pdbx_strand_id
1 'polypeptide(L)'
;MALFGKRRRDELGRGAWRHDHDRFGRAVDRFYAIVGGIDTDRKPDGTCASREALAALTGDLGQAADRVHGICVRAERLAPTDGMALPGGAPEFMDVQRNLSRAATAVAQAAQAAFMVRAALRTGEPADAEPAVRAVREALDLVDRAERLLNTGD
;
A
#
# COMPACT_ATOMS: atom_id res chain seq x y z
N MET A 1 1.33 -16.94 8.67
CA MET A 1 1.76 -16.23 9.89
C MET A 1 1.87 -14.75 9.54
N ALA A 2 0.84 -13.95 9.82
CA ALA A 2 0.80 -12.53 9.45
C ALA A 2 1.53 -11.71 10.51
N LEU A 3 2.79 -11.35 10.22
CA LEU A 3 3.58 -10.39 10.97
C LEU A 3 3.27 -8.97 10.45
N PHE A 4 2.05 -8.50 10.65
CA PHE A 4 1.79 -7.07 10.61
C PHE A 4 1.68 -6.59 12.05
N GLY A 5 2.63 -5.72 12.40
CA GLY A 5 2.76 -5.11 13.71
C GLY A 5 1.40 -4.72 14.27
N LYS A 6 1.11 -5.29 15.44
CA LYS A 6 0.14 -4.84 16.45
C LYS A 6 -0.70 -3.65 15.96
N ARG A 7 -1.92 -3.95 15.46
CA ARG A 7 -2.95 -2.95 15.10
C ARG A 7 -2.87 -1.77 16.08
N ARG A 8 -2.32 -0.63 15.62
CA ARG A 8 -2.25 0.64 16.35
C ARG A 8 -3.67 1.21 16.38
N ARG A 9 -4.51 0.62 17.23
CA ARG A 9 -5.96 0.67 17.08
C ARG A 9 -6.58 1.96 17.60
N ASP A 10 -5.81 2.83 18.28
CA ASP A 10 -6.42 3.79 19.22
C ASP A 10 -6.29 5.27 18.82
N GLU A 11 -5.52 5.63 17.79
CA GLU A 11 -5.29 7.04 17.41
C GLU A 11 -6.16 7.56 16.25
N LEU A 12 -6.63 6.66 15.38
CA LEU A 12 -7.49 7.03 14.26
C LEU A 12 -8.96 7.01 14.69
N GLY A 13 -9.74 8.04 14.36
CA GLY A 13 -11.18 8.11 14.60
C GLY A 13 -11.97 7.10 13.77
N ARG A 14 -13.28 7.30 13.56
CA ARG A 14 -14.08 6.43 12.66
C ARG A 14 -14.29 7.02 11.25
N GLY A 15 -13.71 8.18 10.98
CA GLY A 15 -13.92 8.92 9.73
C GLY A 15 -12.96 8.56 8.59
N ALA A 16 -12.86 9.50 7.65
CA ALA A 16 -12.16 9.38 6.38
C ALA A 16 -10.71 8.87 6.53
N TRP A 17 -9.95 9.38 7.49
CA TRP A 17 -8.54 9.02 7.68
C TRP A 17 -8.34 7.55 8.05
N ARG A 18 -9.21 6.99 8.91
CA ARG A 18 -9.23 5.56 9.20
C ARG A 18 -9.57 4.75 7.95
N HIS A 19 -10.55 5.21 7.18
CA HIS A 19 -10.95 4.51 5.96
C HIS A 19 -9.80 4.40 4.96
N ASP A 20 -9.07 5.49 4.72
CA ASP A 20 -7.95 5.51 3.77
C ASP A 20 -6.78 4.65 4.27
N HIS A 21 -6.45 4.73 5.56
CA HIS A 21 -5.47 3.85 6.21
C HIS A 21 -5.83 2.36 6.01
N ASP A 22 -7.07 1.99 6.35
CA ASP A 22 -7.51 0.60 6.27
C ASP A 22 -7.59 0.10 4.82
N ARG A 23 -7.94 1.00 3.88
CA ARG A 23 -7.96 0.68 2.45
C ARG A 23 -6.56 0.39 1.92
N PHE A 24 -5.57 1.23 2.27
CA PHE A 24 -4.18 0.99 1.89
C PHE A 24 -3.66 -0.31 2.51
N GLY A 25 -3.88 -0.51 3.82
CA GLY A 25 -3.48 -1.72 4.53
C GLY A 25 -4.04 -3.00 3.90
N ARG A 26 -5.34 -3.01 3.54
CA ARG A 26 -5.95 -4.16 2.84
C ARG A 26 -5.31 -4.45 1.48
N ALA A 27 -4.90 -3.43 0.74
CA ALA A 27 -4.21 -3.61 -0.54
C ALA A 27 -2.83 -4.24 -0.34
N VAL A 28 -2.08 -3.78 0.68
CA VAL A 28 -0.77 -4.35 1.05
C VAL A 28 -0.92 -5.81 1.53
N ASP A 29 -1.88 -6.09 2.40
CA ASP A 29 -2.19 -7.45 2.87
C ASP A 29 -2.44 -8.40 1.70
N ARG A 30 -3.19 -7.94 0.69
CA ARG A 30 -3.46 -8.71 -0.52
C ARG A 30 -2.19 -8.96 -1.33
N PHE A 31 -1.33 -7.95 -1.48
CA PHE A 31 -0.02 -8.12 -2.13
C PHE A 31 0.80 -9.20 -1.41
N TYR A 32 0.88 -9.16 -0.08
CA TYR A 32 1.67 -10.13 0.71
C TYR A 32 1.11 -11.53 0.62
N ALA A 33 -0.21 -11.69 0.66
CA ALA A 33 -0.84 -12.98 0.48
C ALA A 33 -0.49 -13.63 -0.87
N ILE A 34 -0.41 -12.82 -1.94
CA ILE A 34 -0.06 -13.30 -3.27
C ILE A 34 1.43 -13.68 -3.34
N VAL A 35 2.32 -12.80 -2.86
CA VAL A 35 3.78 -13.05 -2.87
C VAL A 35 4.13 -14.27 -2.00
N GLY A 36 3.55 -14.39 -0.80
CA GLY A 36 3.72 -15.59 0.04
C GLY A 36 3.18 -16.88 -0.62
N GLY A 37 2.17 -16.76 -1.48
CA GLY A 37 1.70 -17.86 -2.31
C GLY A 37 2.69 -18.28 -3.40
N ILE A 38 3.48 -17.36 -3.94
CA ILE A 38 4.54 -17.66 -4.92
C ILE A 38 5.65 -18.49 -4.27
N ASP A 39 6.08 -18.12 -3.06
CA ASP A 39 7.11 -18.88 -2.33
C ASP A 39 6.63 -20.27 -1.91
N THR A 40 5.33 -20.43 -1.65
CA THR A 40 4.72 -21.74 -1.35
C THR A 40 4.63 -22.63 -2.58
N ASP A 41 4.36 -22.05 -3.76
CA ASP A 41 4.27 -22.78 -5.04
C ASP A 41 5.67 -23.13 -5.63
N ARG A 42 6.76 -22.85 -4.90
CA ARG A 42 8.15 -23.00 -5.35
C ARG A 42 8.54 -24.46 -5.62
N LYS A 43 9.11 -24.71 -6.80
CA LYS A 43 9.89 -25.93 -7.08
C LYS A 43 11.31 -25.80 -6.52
N PRO A 44 11.92 -26.88 -5.98
CA PRO A 44 13.20 -26.83 -5.27
C PRO A 44 14.40 -26.31 -6.10
N ASP A 45 14.30 -26.25 -7.43
CA ASP A 45 15.48 -26.20 -8.31
C ASP A 45 15.66 -24.84 -9.02
N GLY A 46 14.86 -23.81 -8.72
CA GLY A 46 14.84 -22.57 -9.51
C GLY A 46 14.66 -21.28 -8.72
N THR A 47 15.67 -20.43 -8.74
CA THR A 47 15.54 -19.00 -8.45
C THR A 47 14.96 -18.29 -9.67
N CYS A 48 13.99 -17.39 -9.46
CA CYS A 48 13.37 -16.59 -10.52
C CYS A 48 13.50 -15.10 -10.17
N ALA A 49 14.09 -14.31 -11.06
CA ALA A 49 14.29 -12.88 -10.84
C ALA A 49 12.99 -12.13 -10.51
N SER A 50 11.88 -12.46 -11.17
CA SER A 50 10.56 -11.87 -10.91
C SER A 50 10.05 -12.18 -9.49
N ARG A 51 10.39 -13.34 -8.93
CA ARG A 51 10.05 -13.68 -7.54
C ARG A 51 10.86 -12.85 -6.55
N GLU A 52 12.16 -12.72 -6.78
CA GLU A 52 13.04 -11.90 -5.93
C GLU A 52 12.65 -10.42 -5.95
N ALA A 53 12.31 -9.90 -7.14
CA ALA A 53 11.79 -8.55 -7.29
C ALA A 53 10.51 -8.35 -6.46
N LEU A 54 9.53 -9.26 -6.56
CA LEU A 54 8.29 -9.16 -5.77
C LEU A 54 8.54 -9.29 -4.26
N ALA A 55 9.48 -10.13 -3.84
CA ALA A 55 9.86 -10.25 -2.43
C ALA A 55 10.46 -8.94 -1.90
N ALA A 56 11.33 -8.28 -2.67
CA ALA A 56 11.90 -6.98 -2.28
C ALA A 56 10.82 -5.90 -2.08
N LEU A 57 9.79 -5.86 -2.95
CA LEU A 57 8.68 -4.91 -2.84
C LEU A 57 7.87 -5.05 -1.53
N THR A 58 7.91 -6.21 -0.87
CA THR A 58 7.24 -6.37 0.44
C THR A 58 7.89 -5.51 1.53
N GLY A 59 9.21 -5.31 1.47
CA GLY A 59 9.90 -4.40 2.39
C GLY A 59 9.48 -2.95 2.20
N ASP A 60 9.44 -2.51 0.93
CA ASP A 60 9.06 -1.15 0.57
C ASP A 60 7.62 -0.82 0.95
N LEU A 61 6.69 -1.75 0.68
CA LEU A 61 5.28 -1.59 1.05
C LEU A 61 5.06 -1.62 2.57
N GLY A 62 5.91 -2.33 3.32
CA GLY A 62 5.88 -2.33 4.78
C GLY A 62 6.21 -0.96 5.34
N GLN A 63 7.29 -0.35 4.85
CA GLN A 63 7.66 1.03 5.21
C GLN A 63 6.59 2.04 4.77
N ALA A 64 6.02 1.87 3.57
CA ALA A 64 4.94 2.72 3.09
C ALA A 64 3.69 2.62 3.98
N ALA A 65 3.33 1.44 4.46
CA ALA A 65 2.18 1.26 5.36
C ALA A 65 2.39 2.00 6.69
N ASP A 66 3.59 1.94 7.27
CA ASP A 66 3.93 2.69 8.48
C ASP A 66 3.85 4.21 8.25
N ARG A 67 4.30 4.69 7.09
CA ARG A 67 4.21 6.11 6.70
C ARG A 67 2.76 6.56 6.50
N VAL A 68 1.95 5.79 5.78
CA VAL A 68 0.52 6.06 5.60
C VAL A 68 -0.20 6.13 6.95
N HIS A 69 0.13 5.24 7.88
CA HIS A 69 -0.40 5.33 9.24
C HIS A 69 -0.04 6.66 9.92
N GLY A 70 1.23 7.08 9.86
CA GLY A 70 1.68 8.37 10.40
C GLY A 70 0.98 9.58 9.77
N ILE A 71 0.81 9.57 8.44
CA ILE A 71 0.08 10.60 7.69
C ILE A 71 -1.37 10.69 8.18
N CYS A 72 -2.09 9.56 8.22
CA CYS A 72 -3.49 9.54 8.66
C CYS A 72 -3.64 9.99 10.12
N VAL A 73 -2.73 9.60 11.01
CA VAL A 73 -2.77 10.02 12.43
C VAL A 73 -2.57 11.52 12.56
N ARG A 74 -1.59 12.11 11.85
CA ARG A 74 -1.39 13.56 11.88
C ARG A 74 -2.56 14.30 11.24
N ALA A 75 -3.06 13.83 10.11
CA ALA A 75 -4.20 14.43 9.42
C ALA A 75 -5.47 14.39 10.29
N GLU A 76 -5.72 13.30 11.02
CA GLU A 76 -6.83 13.21 11.99
C GLU A 76 -6.66 14.21 13.15
N ARG A 77 -5.43 14.48 13.61
CA ARG A 77 -5.19 15.48 14.67
C ARG A 77 -5.40 16.91 14.18
N LEU A 78 -5.02 17.21 12.94
CA LEU A 78 -5.13 18.55 12.34
C LEU A 78 -6.55 18.84 11.82
N ALA A 79 -7.20 17.84 11.24
CA ALA A 79 -8.55 17.92 10.68
C ALA A 79 -9.34 16.65 11.07
N PRO A 80 -9.87 16.59 12.29
CA PRO A 80 -10.63 15.44 12.79
C PRO A 80 -11.85 15.13 11.93
N THR A 81 -12.16 13.84 11.76
CA THR A 81 -13.31 13.39 10.96
C THR A 81 -14.16 12.37 11.69
N ASP A 82 -15.45 12.68 11.86
CA ASP A 82 -16.45 11.73 12.37
C ASP A 82 -17.14 10.91 11.26
N GLY A 83 -16.99 11.34 10.01
CA GLY A 83 -17.57 10.70 8.82
C GLY A 83 -16.64 10.73 7.61
N MET A 84 -17.19 10.47 6.43
CA MET A 84 -16.40 10.42 5.18
C MET A 84 -16.11 11.79 4.57
N ALA A 85 -16.79 12.84 5.03
CA ALA A 85 -16.57 14.20 4.57
C ALA A 85 -15.47 14.87 5.41
N LEU A 86 -14.49 15.44 4.73
CA LEU A 86 -13.56 16.37 5.36
C LEU A 86 -14.31 17.66 5.74
N PRO A 87 -13.89 18.35 6.81
CA PRO A 87 -14.44 19.67 7.12
C PRO A 87 -14.34 20.57 5.89
N GLY A 88 -15.48 21.12 5.44
CA GLY A 88 -15.52 21.98 4.27
C GLY A 88 -14.73 23.25 4.54
N GLY A 89 -13.52 23.36 3.99
CA GLY A 89 -12.67 24.53 4.19
C GLY A 89 -11.17 24.34 3.94
N ALA A 90 -10.68 23.09 3.85
CA ALA A 90 -9.26 22.81 3.80
C ALA A 90 -8.86 21.98 2.56
N PRO A 91 -8.64 22.63 1.40
CA PRO A 91 -8.33 21.95 0.13
C PRO A 91 -7.05 21.10 0.17
N GLU A 92 -6.09 21.46 1.01
CA GLU A 92 -4.86 20.71 1.24
C GLU A 92 -5.12 19.28 1.75
N PHE A 93 -6.09 19.09 2.67
CA PHE A 93 -6.44 17.75 3.16
C PHE A 93 -7.17 16.92 2.11
N MET A 94 -7.90 17.56 1.19
CA MET A 94 -8.50 16.85 0.05
C MET A 94 -7.44 16.28 -0.89
N ASP A 95 -6.36 17.03 -1.13
CA ASP A 95 -5.26 16.55 -1.96
C ASP A 95 -4.43 15.46 -1.26
N VAL A 96 -4.24 15.55 0.07
CA VAL A 96 -3.67 14.44 0.86
C VAL A 96 -4.52 13.18 0.67
N GLN A 97 -5.84 13.28 0.86
CA GLN A 97 -6.76 12.15 0.73
C GLN A 97 -6.74 11.55 -0.69
N ARG A 98 -6.73 12.41 -1.71
CA ARG A 98 -6.65 12.00 -3.12
C ARG A 98 -5.38 11.20 -3.39
N ASN A 99 -4.22 11.65 -2.88
CA ASN A 99 -2.97 10.92 -3.03
C ASN A 99 -3.00 9.57 -2.30
N LEU A 100 -3.52 9.50 -1.08
CA LEU A 100 -3.66 8.24 -0.33
C LEU A 100 -4.57 7.22 -1.05
N SER A 101 -5.72 7.67 -1.55
CA SER A 101 -6.67 6.83 -2.29
C SER A 101 -6.06 6.29 -3.59
N ARG A 102 -5.30 7.14 -4.31
CA ARG A 102 -4.53 6.72 -5.48
C ARG A 102 -3.41 5.75 -5.12
N ALA A 103 -2.71 5.96 -4.00
CA ALA A 103 -1.65 5.08 -3.55
C ALA A 103 -2.20 3.68 -3.26
N ALA A 104 -3.34 3.58 -2.55
CA ALA A 104 -4.00 2.30 -2.30
C ALA A 104 -4.43 1.61 -3.60
N THR A 105 -4.85 2.37 -4.62
CA THR A 105 -5.20 1.85 -5.94
C THR A 105 -3.97 1.32 -6.67
N ALA A 106 -2.85 2.04 -6.63
CA ALA A 106 -1.58 1.60 -7.21
C ALA A 106 -1.06 0.31 -6.54
N VAL A 107 -1.18 0.16 -5.21
CA VAL A 107 -0.85 -1.09 -4.52
C VAL A 107 -1.79 -2.23 -4.95
N ALA A 108 -3.08 -1.96 -5.16
CA ALA A 108 -4.00 -2.97 -5.68
C ALA A 108 -3.61 -3.43 -7.10
N GLN A 109 -3.16 -2.52 -7.96
CA GLN A 109 -2.61 -2.84 -9.28
C GLN A 109 -1.32 -3.67 -9.18
N ALA A 110 -0.43 -3.35 -8.23
CA ALA A 110 0.75 -4.14 -7.96
C ALA A 110 0.38 -5.58 -7.53
N ALA A 111 -0.65 -5.74 -6.71
CA ALA A 111 -1.15 -7.05 -6.31
C ALA A 111 -1.72 -7.84 -7.50
N GLN A 112 -2.43 -7.19 -8.43
CA GLN A 112 -2.89 -7.82 -9.66
C GLN A 112 -1.72 -8.27 -10.55
N ALA A 113 -0.69 -7.44 -10.71
CA ALA A 113 0.51 -7.81 -11.45
C ALA A 113 1.26 -8.99 -10.80
N ALA A 114 1.42 -8.98 -9.47
CA ALA A 114 2.01 -10.11 -8.74
C ALA A 114 1.20 -11.41 -8.91
N PHE A 115 -0.13 -11.31 -9.00
CA PHE A 115 -0.98 -12.47 -9.28
C PHE A 115 -0.70 -13.04 -10.68
N MET A 116 -0.45 -12.20 -11.67
CA MET A 116 -0.08 -12.64 -13.02
C MET A 116 1.28 -13.32 -13.06
N VAL A 117 2.26 -12.80 -12.32
CA VAL A 117 3.55 -13.48 -12.12
C VAL A 117 3.34 -14.86 -11.51
N ARG A 118 2.54 -14.96 -10.44
CA ARG A 118 2.24 -16.26 -9.81
C ARG A 118 1.59 -17.25 -10.79
N ALA A 119 0.65 -16.77 -11.60
CA ALA A 119 -0.03 -17.59 -12.60
C ALA A 119 0.95 -18.12 -13.66
N ALA A 120 1.79 -17.25 -14.23
CA ALA A 120 2.81 -17.61 -15.22
C ALA A 120 3.80 -18.65 -14.67
N LEU A 121 4.26 -18.48 -13.43
CA LEU A 121 5.18 -19.42 -12.78
C LEU A 121 4.56 -20.82 -12.59
N ARG A 122 3.25 -20.92 -12.36
CA ARG A 122 2.56 -22.22 -12.23
C ARG A 122 2.42 -22.95 -13.56
N THR A 123 2.32 -22.22 -14.67
CA THR A 123 2.20 -22.79 -16.02
C THR A 123 3.55 -22.96 -16.73
N GLY A 124 4.63 -22.42 -16.16
CA GLY A 124 5.96 -22.42 -16.79
C GLY A 124 6.15 -21.35 -17.86
N GLU A 125 5.24 -20.38 -17.92
CA GLU A 125 5.32 -19.24 -18.83
C GLU A 125 6.33 -18.19 -18.31
N PRO A 126 6.88 -17.33 -19.20
CA PRO A 126 7.72 -16.21 -18.78
C PRO A 126 6.95 -15.29 -17.82
N ALA A 127 7.54 -15.06 -16.65
CA ALA A 127 6.97 -14.18 -15.64
C ALA A 127 7.68 -12.82 -15.63
N ASP A 128 6.93 -11.73 -15.70
CA ASP A 128 7.44 -10.36 -15.65
C ASP A 128 6.89 -9.60 -14.43
N ALA A 129 7.79 -9.20 -13.53
CA ALA A 129 7.45 -8.43 -12.33
C ALA A 129 7.46 -6.91 -12.56
N GLU A 130 7.92 -6.41 -13.70
CA GLU A 130 8.05 -4.97 -13.97
C GLU A 130 6.72 -4.19 -13.80
N PRO A 131 5.54 -4.71 -14.20
CA PRO A 131 4.28 -4.03 -13.94
C PRO A 131 4.00 -3.86 -12.44
N ALA A 132 4.39 -4.82 -11.60
CA ALA A 132 4.25 -4.72 -10.15
C ALA A 132 5.23 -3.68 -9.58
N VAL A 133 6.49 -3.70 -10.04
CA VAL A 133 7.52 -2.73 -9.66
C VAL A 133 7.07 -1.30 -9.96
N ARG A 134 6.56 -1.05 -11.17
CA ARG A 134 6.06 0.26 -11.58
C ARG A 134 4.89 0.74 -10.70
N ALA A 135 3.95 -0.15 -10.43
CA ALA A 135 2.78 0.18 -9.61
C ALA A 135 3.17 0.47 -8.14
N VAL A 136 4.13 -0.25 -7.57
CA VAL A 136 4.67 0.08 -6.24
C VAL A 136 5.39 1.42 -6.25
N ARG A 137 6.22 1.72 -7.27
CA ARG A 137 6.87 3.03 -7.39
C ARG A 137 5.86 4.19 -7.40
N GLU A 138 4.79 4.09 -8.21
CA GLU A 138 3.71 5.09 -8.21
C GLU A 138 3.06 5.21 -6.82
N ALA A 139 2.82 4.09 -6.13
CA ALA A 139 2.28 4.13 -4.77
C ALA A 139 3.19 4.90 -3.80
N LEU A 140 4.51 4.65 -3.85
CA LEU A 140 5.50 5.34 -3.02
C LEU A 140 5.54 6.84 -3.34
N ASP A 141 5.57 7.22 -4.62
CA ASP A 141 5.56 8.62 -5.05
C ASP A 141 4.31 9.36 -4.56
N LEU A 142 3.16 8.69 -4.52
CA LEU A 142 1.91 9.26 -4.02
C LEU A 142 1.92 9.41 -2.49
N VAL A 143 2.48 8.45 -1.76
CA VAL A 143 2.67 8.56 -0.29
C VAL A 143 3.62 9.71 0.03
N ASP A 144 4.73 9.82 -0.69
CA ASP A 144 5.68 10.93 -0.61
C ASP A 144 5.01 12.30 -0.84
N ARG A 145 4.13 12.39 -1.85
CA ARG A 145 3.37 13.61 -2.13
C ARG A 145 2.39 13.94 -1.01
N ALA A 146 1.66 12.95 -0.50
CA ALA A 146 0.73 13.13 0.61
C ALA A 146 1.44 13.64 1.87
N GLU A 147 2.61 13.09 2.19
CA GLU A 147 3.42 13.52 3.33
C GLU A 147 3.92 14.96 3.17
N ARG A 148 4.42 15.33 1.98
CA ARG A 148 4.85 16.71 1.70
C ARG A 148 3.71 17.73 1.81
N LEU A 149 2.53 17.39 1.30
CA LEU A 149 1.35 18.24 1.42
C LEU A 149 0.97 18.46 2.88
N LEU A 150 1.00 17.40 3.69
CA LEU A 150 0.71 17.48 5.12
C LEU A 150 1.75 18.30 5.91
N ASN A 151 3.01 18.31 5.47
CA ASN A 151 4.07 19.10 6.09
C ASN A 151 4.08 20.57 5.69
N THR A 152 3.47 20.93 4.55
CA THR A 152 3.41 22.33 4.08
C THR A 152 2.23 23.10 4.69
N GLY A 153 1.29 22.40 5.33
CA GLY A 153 0.10 22.98 5.96
C GLY A 153 0.23 23.33 7.45
N ASP A 154 1.40 23.09 8.06
CA ASP A 154 1.79 23.60 9.39
C ASP A 154 2.34 25.04 9.27
#